data_AF-A0A936SCM9-F1
#
_entry.id   AF-A0A936SCM9-F1
#
_cell.length_a   1.000
_cell.length_b   1.000
_cell.length_c   1.000
_cell.angle_alpha   90.00
_cell.angle_beta   90.00
_cell.angle_gamma   90.00
#
_symmetry.space_group_name_H-M   'P 1'
#
loop_
_entity.id
_entity.type
_entity.pdbx_description
1 polymer ?
#
loop_
_entity_poly.entity_id
_entity_poly.type
_entity_poly.pdbx_seq_one_letter_code
_entity_poly.pdbx_strand_id
1 'polypeptide(L)'
;MQIVVEENANLTHYRVQKDAAEAFNYNVTEVEVRGGGHYDSTSINLGAALSRHDIELKFTAEGGEAWVDGLYMLGGSQHHAHTRSSITPCRIAFRIRPTRAC
;
A
#
# COMPACT_ATOMS: atom_id res chain seq x y z
N MET A 1 -7.05 5.74 -6.56
CA MET A 1 -6.95 4.71 -7.63
C MET A 1 -7.81 3.54 -7.22
N GLN A 2 -8.54 2.93 -8.16
CA GLN A 2 -9.37 1.77 -7.89
C GLN A 2 -8.85 0.57 -8.67
N ILE A 3 -8.74 -0.57 -7.99
CA ILE A 3 -8.22 -1.82 -8.53
C ILE A 3 -9.23 -2.93 -8.22
N VAL A 4 -9.54 -3.76 -9.22
CA VAL A 4 -10.34 -4.96 -9.05
C VAL A 4 -9.50 -6.15 -9.48
N VAL A 5 -9.26 -7.06 -8.55
CA VAL A 5 -8.61 -8.35 -8.78
C VAL A 5 -9.71 -9.40 -8.89
N GLU A 6 -9.90 -9.88 -10.11
CA GLU A 6 -10.90 -10.90 -10.45
C GLU A 6 -10.58 -12.26 -9.82
N GLU A 7 -11.53 -13.19 -9.92
CA GLU A 7 -11.39 -14.53 -9.35
C GLU A 7 -10.15 -15.26 -9.90
N ASN A 8 -9.32 -15.82 -9.02
CA ASN A 8 -8.03 -16.44 -9.36
C ASN A 8 -7.03 -15.54 -10.12
N ALA A 9 -7.26 -14.22 -10.16
CA ALA A 9 -6.35 -13.28 -10.79
C ALA A 9 -5.19 -12.92 -9.85
N ASN A 10 -4.03 -12.66 -10.43
CA ASN A 10 -2.84 -12.27 -9.71
C ASN A 10 -2.42 -10.88 -10.18
N LEU A 11 -2.31 -9.92 -9.26
CA LEU A 11 -1.90 -8.56 -9.57
C LEU A 11 -0.74 -8.13 -8.67
N THR A 12 0.37 -7.80 -9.30
CA THR A 12 1.49 -7.11 -8.64
C THR A 12 1.47 -5.64 -9.01
N HIS A 13 1.37 -4.78 -8.01
CA HIS A 13 1.24 -3.34 -8.14
C HIS A 13 2.43 -2.64 -7.48
N TYR A 14 3.24 -1.97 -8.29
CA TYR A 14 4.34 -1.13 -7.81
C TYR A 14 3.98 0.34 -7.93
N ARG A 15 4.06 1.04 -6.80
CA ARG A 15 3.86 2.48 -6.72
C ARG A 15 5.16 3.14 -6.33
N VAL A 16 5.67 4.04 -7.16
CA VAL A 16 6.82 4.89 -6.83
C VAL A 16 6.36 6.34 -6.80
N GLN A 17 6.45 6.96 -5.64
CA GLN A 17 6.15 8.36 -5.44
C GLN A 17 7.45 9.10 -5.15
N LYS A 18 7.77 10.10 -5.99
CA LYS A 18 8.97 10.93 -5.84
C LYS A 18 8.57 12.40 -5.87
N ASP A 19 8.71 13.06 -4.73
CA ASP A 19 8.34 14.46 -4.59
C ASP A 19 9.46 15.30 -3.98
N ALA A 20 9.33 16.63 -4.13
CA ALA A 20 10.20 17.58 -3.46
C ALA A 20 10.07 17.48 -1.93
N ALA A 21 11.09 17.96 -1.22
CA ALA A 21 11.16 17.87 0.24
C ALA A 21 10.02 18.63 0.94
N GLU A 22 9.49 19.71 0.35
CA GLU A 22 8.36 20.47 0.91
C GLU A 22 6.98 19.97 0.44
N ALA A 23 6.91 18.90 -0.36
CA ALA A 23 5.65 18.44 -0.93
C ALA A 23 4.76 17.76 0.11
N PHE A 24 3.44 17.88 -0.10
CA PHE A 24 2.41 17.20 0.69
C PHE A 24 1.64 16.27 -0.23
N ASN A 25 1.64 14.98 0.09
CA ASN A 25 1.01 13.96 -0.75
C ASN A 25 0.07 13.08 0.06
N TYR A 26 -1.20 13.11 -0.34
CA TYR A 26 -2.24 12.24 0.18
C TYR A 26 -2.81 11.41 -0.96
N ASN A 27 -2.73 10.09 -0.83
CA ASN A 27 -3.21 9.16 -1.85
C ASN A 27 -4.05 8.07 -1.20
N VAL A 28 -5.12 7.67 -1.89
CA VAL A 28 -5.97 6.54 -1.51
C VAL A 28 -6.00 5.52 -2.64
N THR A 29 -5.79 4.25 -2.30
CA THR A 29 -5.95 3.13 -3.23
C THR A 29 -6.99 2.17 -2.69
N GLU A 30 -8.09 2.02 -3.43
CA GLU A 30 -9.15 1.08 -3.14
C GLU A 30 -8.92 -0.18 -3.96
N VAL A 31 -8.95 -1.33 -3.31
CA VAL A 31 -8.65 -2.62 -3.93
C VAL A 31 -9.73 -3.62 -3.53
N GLU A 32 -10.40 -4.17 -4.53
CA GLU A 32 -11.31 -5.31 -4.38
C GLU A 32 -10.61 -6.59 -4.80
N VAL A 33 -10.57 -7.60 -3.93
CA VAL A 33 -10.02 -8.93 -4.23
C VAL A 33 -11.13 -9.97 -4.16
N ARG A 34 -11.38 -10.63 -5.29
CA ARG A 34 -12.35 -11.73 -5.42
C ARG A 34 -11.72 -13.07 -5.02
N GLY A 35 -12.51 -14.15 -5.11
CA GLY A 35 -12.14 -15.47 -4.59
C GLY A 35 -10.87 -16.01 -5.24
N GLY A 36 -9.96 -16.56 -4.43
CA GLY A 36 -8.67 -17.05 -4.93
C GLY A 36 -7.76 -15.98 -5.56
N GLY A 37 -8.14 -14.70 -5.50
CA GLY A 37 -7.36 -13.59 -6.07
C GLY A 37 -6.15 -13.25 -5.20
N HIS A 38 -5.04 -12.90 -5.83
CA HIS A 38 -3.80 -12.49 -5.16
C HIS A 38 -3.45 -11.06 -5.53
N TYR A 39 -3.31 -10.21 -4.53
CA TYR A 39 -2.87 -8.83 -4.68
C TYR A 39 -1.56 -8.62 -3.94
N ASP A 40 -0.51 -8.21 -4.66
CA ASP A 40 0.78 -7.84 -4.08
C ASP A 40 1.09 -6.39 -4.42
N SER A 41 1.15 -5.53 -3.41
CA SER A 41 1.37 -4.10 -3.58
C SER A 41 2.62 -3.65 -2.86
N THR A 42 3.58 -3.11 -3.59
CA THR A 42 4.74 -2.43 -3.01
C THR A 42 4.66 -0.93 -3.30
N SER A 43 4.59 -0.14 -2.24
CA SER A 43 4.66 1.32 -2.31
C SER A 43 6.04 1.81 -1.87
N ILE A 44 6.66 2.66 -2.68
CA ILE A 44 7.95 3.29 -2.42
C ILE A 44 7.75 4.80 -2.46
N ASN A 45 7.92 5.45 -1.32
CA ASN A 45 7.80 6.90 -1.20
C ASN A 45 9.19 7.50 -0.93
N LEU A 46 9.63 8.36 -1.85
CA LEU A 46 10.93 9.03 -1.86
C LEU A 46 10.71 10.54 -1.68
N GLY A 47 10.94 11.06 -0.48
CA GLY A 47 10.73 12.48 -0.15
C GLY A 47 9.32 12.82 0.35
N ALA A 48 8.94 14.10 0.21
CA ALA A 48 7.78 14.76 0.83
C ALA A 48 7.92 15.08 2.34
N ALA A 49 7.46 16.27 2.73
CA ALA A 49 7.39 16.69 4.13
C ALA A 49 6.34 15.86 4.90
N LEU A 50 5.25 15.53 4.20
CA LEU A 50 4.19 14.63 4.64
C LEU A 50 3.75 13.78 3.46
N SER A 51 3.93 12.47 3.59
CA SER A 51 3.34 11.50 2.66
C SER A 51 2.42 10.56 3.42
N ARG A 52 1.16 10.50 3.00
CA ARG A 52 0.19 9.54 3.50
C ARG A 52 -0.41 8.79 2.34
N HIS A 53 -0.33 7.46 2.43
CA HIS A 53 -0.94 6.55 1.47
C HIS A 53 -1.84 5.60 2.23
N ASP A 54 -3.14 5.75 2.02
CA ASP A 54 -4.16 4.88 2.60
C ASP A 54 -4.51 3.81 1.54
N ILE A 55 -4.49 2.55 1.94
CA ILE A 55 -4.88 1.42 1.09
C ILE A 55 -6.09 0.78 1.75
N GLU A 56 -7.23 0.84 1.05
CA GLU A 56 -8.48 0.22 1.46
C GLU A 56 -8.66 -1.10 0.70
N LEU A 57 -8.42 -2.21 1.38
CA LEU A 57 -8.55 -3.56 0.83
C LEU A 57 -9.89 -4.17 1.25
N LYS A 58 -10.64 -4.66 0.27
CA LYS A 58 -11.90 -5.38 0.47
C LYS A 58 -11.83 -6.74 -0.20
N PHE A 59 -12.01 -7.79 0.59
CA PHE A 59 -12.24 -9.15 0.08
C PHE A 59 -13.73 -9.37 -0.13
N THR A 60 -14.13 -9.82 -1.33
CA THR A 60 -15.52 -10.07 -1.68
C THR A 60 -15.89 -11.56 -1.73
N ALA A 61 -14.90 -12.46 -1.64
CA ALA A 61 -15.09 -13.89 -1.51
C ALA A 61 -13.92 -14.55 -0.77
N GLU A 62 -14.07 -15.82 -0.38
CA GLU A 62 -13.06 -16.59 0.35
C GLU A 62 -11.83 -16.93 -0.50
N GLY A 63 -10.71 -17.19 0.18
CA GLY A 63 -9.47 -17.62 -0.47
C GLY A 63 -8.66 -16.50 -1.14
N GLY A 64 -9.10 -15.23 -1.02
CA GLY A 64 -8.31 -14.09 -1.48
C GLY A 64 -7.10 -13.82 -0.57
N GLU A 65 -5.99 -13.41 -1.16
CA GLU A 65 -4.77 -13.02 -0.45
C GLU A 65 -4.34 -11.60 -0.86
N ALA A 66 -3.90 -10.81 0.13
CA ALA A 66 -3.32 -9.50 -0.12
C ALA A 66 -2.04 -9.28 0.68
N TRP A 67 -1.04 -8.77 -0.02
CA TRP A 67 0.27 -8.38 0.48
C TRP A 67 0.45 -6.90 0.21
N VAL A 68 0.75 -6.14 1.27
CA VAL A 68 0.97 -4.71 1.16
C VAL A 68 2.29 -4.37 1.84
N ASP A 69 3.24 -3.92 1.04
CA ASP A 69 4.55 -3.47 1.44
C ASP A 69 4.66 -1.95 1.27
N GLY A 70 5.27 -1.32 2.26
CA GLY A 70 5.54 0.12 2.28
C GLY A 70 7.00 0.37 2.59
N LEU A 71 7.66 1.11 1.69
CA LEU A 71 9.02 1.60 1.83
C LEU A 71 9.00 3.12 1.86
N TYR A 72 9.57 3.68 2.93
CA TYR A 72 9.66 5.11 3.13
C TYR A 72 11.13 5.49 3.30
N MET A 73 11.64 6.33 2.41
CA MET A 73 12.93 6.97 2.58
C MET A 73 12.70 8.37 3.13
N LEU A 74 12.77 8.48 4.45
CA LEU A 74 12.63 9.75 5.17
C LEU A 74 14.01 10.36 5.40
N GLY A 75 14.20 11.63 5.04
CA GLY A 75 15.36 12.44 5.40
C GLY A 75 14.95 13.59 6.34
N GLY A 76 15.55 13.67 7.53
CA GLY A 76 15.36 14.80 8.45
C GLY A 76 13.96 14.89 9.09
N SER A 77 13.32 16.05 9.02
CA SER A 77 12.05 16.41 9.68
C SER A 77 10.79 15.94 8.95
N GLN A 78 10.85 14.81 8.26
CA GLN A 78 9.72 14.29 7.50
C GLN A 78 8.81 13.43 8.39
N HIS A 79 7.51 13.75 8.40
CA HIS A 79 6.51 13.03 9.19
C HIS A 79 5.79 12.01 8.33
N HIS A 80 5.77 10.75 8.79
CA HIS A 80 5.06 9.66 8.12
C HIS A 80 3.92 9.14 9.00
N ALA A 81 2.70 9.09 8.47
CA ALA A 81 1.52 8.56 9.16
C ALA A 81 1.01 7.32 8.42
N HIS A 82 0.88 6.20 9.14
CA HIS A 82 0.55 4.89 8.57
C HIS A 82 -0.95 4.56 8.65
N THR A 83 -1.37 3.91 7.57
CA THR A 83 -2.63 3.31 7.09
C THR A 83 -3.71 2.89 8.11
N ARG A 84 -4.98 3.15 7.76
CA ARG A 84 -6.19 2.62 8.41
C ARG A 84 -6.89 1.65 7.46
N SER A 85 -7.00 0.37 7.83
CA SER A 85 -7.77 -0.65 7.09
C SER A 85 -9.05 -1.02 7.84
N SER A 86 -10.22 -1.01 7.17
CA SER A 86 -11.46 -1.60 7.68
C SER A 86 -11.53 -3.08 7.27
N ILE A 87 -11.87 -3.97 8.21
CA ILE A 87 -11.58 -5.41 8.15
C ILE A 87 -12.83 -6.24 7.83
N THR A 88 -12.69 -7.16 6.86
CA THR A 88 -13.51 -8.37 6.65
C THR A 88 -12.53 -9.56 6.63
N PRO A 89 -12.79 -10.72 7.27
CA PRO A 89 -11.76 -11.72 7.52
C PRO A 89 -11.28 -12.39 6.23
N CYS A 90 -10.15 -11.93 5.70
CA CYS A 90 -9.27 -12.67 4.79
C CYS A 90 -7.83 -12.26 5.12
N ARG A 91 -6.89 -13.16 4.87
CA ARG A 91 -5.53 -13.12 5.45
C ARG A 91 -4.72 -11.96 4.83
N ILE A 92 -4.38 -10.95 5.63
CA ILE A 92 -3.51 -9.82 5.25
C ILE A 92 -2.16 -9.97 5.94
N ALA A 93 -1.07 -9.90 5.19
CA ALA A 93 0.29 -9.86 5.72
C ALA A 93 0.93 -8.50 5.41
N PHE A 94 1.42 -7.82 6.45
CA PHE A 94 2.09 -6.53 6.34
C PHE A 94 3.59 -6.70 6.64
N ARG A 95 4.47 -6.31 5.71
CA ARG A 95 5.93 -6.41 5.89
C ARG A 95 6.61 -5.05 5.71
N ILE A 96 6.74 -4.30 6.80
CA ILE A 96 7.56 -3.08 6.83
C ILE A 96 9.03 -3.48 6.78
N ARG A 97 9.77 -3.07 5.75
CA ARG A 97 11.24 -3.13 5.74
C ARG A 97 11.82 -1.74 5.95
N PRO A 98 12.39 -1.43 7.13
CA PRO A 98 13.15 -0.20 7.31
C PRO A 98 14.43 -0.28 6.48
N THR A 99 14.60 0.59 5.48
CA THR A 99 15.89 0.80 4.84
C THR A 99 16.71 1.76 5.70
N ARG A 100 17.79 1.25 6.30
CA ARG A 100 18.85 2.10 6.85
C ARG A 100 19.42 2.93 5.70
N ALA A 101 19.26 4.25 5.76
CA ALA A 101 20.06 5.17 4.96
C ALA A 101 21.50 5.06 5.48
N CYS A 102 22.45 4.80 4.57
CA CYS A 102 23.88 4.94 4.83
C CYS A 102 24.28 6.41 4.90
#